data_AF-A0A6I3SB41-F1
#
_entry.id   AF-A0A6I3SB41-F1
#
_cell.length_a   1.000
_cell.length_b   1.000
_cell.length_c   1.000
_cell.angle_alpha   90.00
_cell.angle_beta   90.00
_cell.angle_gamma   90.00
#
_symmetry.space_group_name_H-M   'P 1'
#
loop_
_entity.id
_entity.type
_entity.pdbx_description
1 polymer ?
#
loop_
_entity_poly.entity_id
_entity_poly.type
_entity_poly.pdbx_seq_one_letter_code
_entity_poly.pdbx_strand_id
1 'polypeptide(L)' 'MTRRKPVMSDRLKYELAQELGFADVVERDGWGGITTRDAGRLVRAAIERAERNLASQ' A
#
# COMPACT_ATOMS: atom_id res chain seq x y z
N MET A 1 11.18 -24.89 1.21
CA MET A 1 11.48 -23.47 1.49
C MET A 1 10.21 -22.74 1.88
N THR A 2 10.14 -22.19 3.10
CA THR A 2 8.98 -21.40 3.56
C THR A 2 8.88 -20.11 2.76
N ARG A 3 7.83 -19.98 1.95
CA ARG A 3 7.58 -18.76 1.16
C ARG A 3 7.22 -17.64 2.14
N ARG A 4 8.11 -16.66 2.31
CA ARG A 4 7.84 -15.49 3.16
C ARG A 4 6.59 -14.79 2.63
N LYS A 5 5.56 -14.68 3.47
CA LYS A 5 4.36 -13.93 3.12
C LYS A 5 4.74 -12.44 3.02
N PRO A 6 4.27 -11.72 1.99
CA PRO A 6 4.47 -10.28 1.93
C PRO A 6 3.76 -9.59 3.09
N VAL A 7 4.29 -8.46 3.53
CA VAL A 7 3.75 -7.67 4.66
C VAL A 7 2.33 -7.15 4.34
N MET A 8 2.08 -6.82 3.08
CA MET A 8 0.78 -6.34 2.59
C MET A 8 0.29 -7.21 1.45
N SER A 9 -1.02 -7.51 1.43
CA SER A 9 -1.66 -8.11 0.28
C SER A 9 -1.68 -7.14 -0.90
N ASP A 10 -1.67 -7.66 -2.12
CA ASP A 10 -1.71 -6.79 -3.31
C ASP A 10 -3.00 -5.97 -3.37
N ARG A 11 -4.12 -6.57 -2.96
CA ARG A 11 -5.40 -5.86 -2.80
C ARG A 11 -5.26 -4.62 -1.90
N LEU A 12 -4.65 -4.75 -0.73
CA LEU A 12 -4.48 -3.63 0.19
C LEU A 12 -3.61 -2.52 -0.44
N LYS A 13 -2.55 -2.90 -1.16
CA LYS A 13 -1.70 -1.91 -1.84
C LYS A 13 -2.50 -1.12 -2.88
N TYR A 14 -3.32 -1.79 -3.70
CA TYR A 14 -4.16 -1.12 -4.70
C TYR A 14 -5.26 -0.26 -4.08
N GLU A 15 -5.93 -0.73 -3.03
CA GLU A 15 -6.92 0.08 -2.29
C GLU A 15 -6.29 1.38 -1.78
N LEU A 16 -5.12 1.29 -1.12
CA LEU A 16 -4.41 2.47 -0.63
C LEU A 16 -3.89 3.36 -1.76
N ALA A 17 -3.46 2.80 -2.89
CA ALA A 17 -3.05 3.59 -4.05
C ALA A 17 -4.23 4.38 -4.65
N GLN A 18 -5.43 3.82 -4.65
CA GLN A 18 -6.67 4.50 -5.05
C GLN A 18 -7.02 5.62 -4.06
N GLU A 19 -7.01 5.34 -2.76
CA GLU A 19 -7.26 6.33 -1.71
C GLU A 19 -6.26 7.50 -1.76
N LEU A 20 -4.99 7.23 -2.10
CA LEU A 20 -3.92 8.22 -2.16
C LEU A 20 -3.80 8.95 -3.50
N GLY A 21 -4.52 8.47 -4.53
CA GLY A 21 -4.67 9.11 -5.83
C GLY A 21 -3.52 8.88 -6.82
N PHE A 22 -2.82 7.74 -6.73
CA PHE A 22 -1.75 7.39 -7.67
C PHE A 22 -1.92 6.00 -8.31
N ALA A 23 -3.10 5.39 -8.17
CA ALA A 23 -3.39 4.08 -8.74
C ALA A 23 -3.21 4.03 -10.27
N ASP A 24 -3.51 5.13 -10.97
CA ASP A 24 -3.32 5.27 -12.41
C ASP A 24 -1.85 5.09 -12.83
N VAL A 25 -0.92 5.62 -12.02
CA VAL A 25 0.52 5.47 -12.24
C VAL A 25 0.93 4.00 -12.04
N VAL A 26 0.37 3.33 -11.03
CA VAL A 26 0.63 1.91 -10.79
C VAL A 26 0.09 1.03 -11.92
N GLU A 27 -1.09 1.36 -12.45
CA GLU A 27 -1.68 0.62 -13.57
C GLU A 27 -0.89 0.80 -14.88
N ARG A 28 -0.39 2.00 -15.14
CA ARG A 28 0.36 2.33 -16.36
C ARG A 28 1.81 1.88 -16.30
N ASP A 29 2.51 2.24 -15.23
CA ASP A 29 3.97 2.15 -15.11
C ASP A 29 4.42 1.11 -14.05
N GLY A 30 3.47 0.48 -13.36
CA GLY A 30 3.74 -0.41 -12.25
C GLY A 30 4.17 0.33 -10.98
N TRP A 31 4.47 -0.44 -9.93
CA TRP A 31 4.98 0.09 -8.66
C TRP A 31 6.35 0.77 -8.78
N GLY A 32 7.09 0.56 -9.87
CA GLY A 32 8.35 1.24 -10.15
C GLY A 32 8.17 2.67 -10.68
N GLY A 33 6.98 3.04 -11.14
CA GLY A 33 6.68 4.37 -11.68
C GLY A 33 6.24 5.40 -10.64
N ILE A 34 5.94 4.98 -9.42
CA ILE A 34 5.50 5.89 -8.35
C ILE A 34 6.68 6.68 -7.79
N THR A 35 6.42 7.87 -7.25
CA THR A 35 7.47 8.65 -6.60
C THR A 35 7.82 8.07 -5.23
N THR A 36 9.03 8.36 -4.72
CA THR A 36 9.40 8.03 -3.34
C THR A 36 8.42 8.60 -2.31
N ARG A 37 7.78 9.73 -2.63
CA ARG A 37 6.75 10.36 -1.79
C ARG A 37 5.47 9.53 -1.74
N ASP A 38 5.05 8.98 -2.87
CA ASP A 38 3.86 8.12 -2.96
C ASP A 38 4.08 6.80 -2.21
N ALA A 39 5.25 6.20 -2.36
CA ALA A 39 5.64 5.03 -1.58
C ALA A 39 5.60 5.30 -0.06
N GLY A 40 6.13 6.46 0.37
CA GLY A 40 6.08 6.87 1.78
C GLY A 40 4.65 7.10 2.28
N ARG A 41 3.79 7.75 1.47
CA ARG A 41 2.37 7.94 1.79
C ARG A 41 1.62 6.61 1.90
N LEU A 42 1.89 5.67 1.00
CA LEU A 42 1.31 4.31 1.01
C LEU A 42 1.64 3.57 2.31
N VAL A 43 2.91 3.51 2.67
CA VAL A 43 3.36 2.82 3.90
C VAL A 43 2.77 3.47 5.14
N ARG A 44 2.76 4.80 5.21
CA ARG A 44 2.14 5.53 6.32
C ARG A 44 0.65 5.21 6.45
N ALA A 45 -0.10 5.27 5.35
CA ALA A 45 -1.53 4.96 5.36
C ALA A 45 -1.81 3.49 5.77
N ALA A 46 -0.93 2.56 5.36
CA ALA A 46 -1.01 1.16 5.76
C ALA A 46 -0.84 0.97 7.27
N ILE A 47 0.15 1.64 7.87
CA ILE A 47 0.39 1.62 9.33
C ILE A 47 -0.80 2.20 10.06
N GLU A 48 -1.27 3.38 9.67
CA GLU A 48 -2.42 4.04 10.30
C GLU A 48 -3.69 3.16 10.22
N ARG A 49 -3.93 2.47 9.09
CA ARG A 49 -5.05 1.53 8.95
C ARG A 49 -4.88 0.29 9.85
N ALA A 50 -3.66 -0.22 9.99
CA ALA A 50 -3.38 -1.33 10.89
C ALA A 50 -3.58 -0.94 12.37
N GLU A 51 -3.10 0.23 12.77
CA GLU A 51 -3.31 0.77 14.12
C GLU A 51 -4.79 0.95 14.45
N ARG A 52 -5.58 1.50 13.51
CA ARG A 52 -7.04 1.61 13.67
C ARG A 52 -7.70 0.24 13.84
N ASN A 53 -7.32 -0.74 13.03
CA ASN A 53 -7.88 -2.10 13.11
C ASN A 53 -7.57 -2.75 14.46
N LEU A 54 -6.37 -2.56 14.99
CA LEU A 54 -5.98 -3.07 16.32
C LEU A 54 -6.70 -2.34 17.46
N ALA A 55 -6.91 -1.02 17.33
CA ALA A 55 -7.64 -0.23 18.32
C ALA A 55 -9.14 -0.57 18.35
N SER A 56 -9.70 -1.05 17.24
CA SER A 56 -11.09 -1.51 17.14
C SER A 56 -11.31 -2.96 17.57
N GLN A 57 -10.28 -3.63 18.09
CA GLN A 57 -10.29 -5.06 18.42
C GLN A 57 -10.42 -5.34 19.92
#